data_AF-A0A7V3QX95-F1
#
_entry.id   AF-A0A7V3QX95-F1
#
_cell.length_a   1.000
_cell.length_b   1.000
_cell.length_c   1.000
_cell.angle_alpha   90.00
_cell.angle_beta   90.00
_cell.angle_gamma   90.00
#
_symmetry.space_group_name_H-M   'P 1'
#
loop_
_entity.id
_entity.type
_entity.pdbx_description
1 polymer ?
#
loop_
_entity_poly.entity_id
_entity_poly.type
_entity_poly.pdbx_seq_one_letter_code
_entity_poly.pdbx_strand_id
1 'polypeptide(L)'
;MSAGRTARAPTVGKGGREEMIHRAEACTGCRGCQLACSLYHEGECNPSLSRVQLRCQGLECTAFFTPECDECGRCAAYCPYGALDRSGEGDGGGER
;
A
#
# COMPACT_ATOMS: atom_id res chain seq x y z
N MET A 1 30.81 -1.34 4.52
CA MET A 1 30.58 -0.65 3.24
C MET A 1 29.41 0.29 3.46
N SER A 2 29.69 1.59 3.57
CA SER A 2 28.73 2.59 4.06
C SER A 2 27.71 3.04 3.01
N ALA A 3 26.54 3.38 3.55
CA ALA A 3 25.65 4.48 3.16
C ALA A 3 24.80 4.34 1.88
N GLY A 4 23.51 4.07 2.10
CA GLY A 4 22.42 4.27 1.15
C GLY A 4 21.25 5.02 1.78
N ARG A 5 21.50 6.29 2.16
CA ARG A 5 20.56 7.45 2.12
C ARG A 5 19.08 7.16 2.46
N THR A 6 18.71 7.60 3.65
CA THR A 6 17.35 7.80 4.16
C THR A 6 16.41 8.45 3.14
N ALA A 7 15.54 7.65 2.53
CA ALA A 7 14.37 8.18 1.83
C ALA A 7 13.35 8.61 2.90
N ARG A 8 13.41 9.89 3.31
CA ARG A 8 12.31 10.52 4.04
C ARG A 8 11.07 10.44 3.15
N ALA A 9 10.11 9.61 3.54
CA ALA A 9 8.79 9.56 2.95
C ALA A 9 8.14 10.95 3.03
N PRO A 10 7.37 11.38 2.01
CA PRO A 10 6.55 12.58 2.12
C PRO A 10 5.60 12.40 3.31
N THR A 11 5.74 13.28 4.29
CA THR A 11 4.79 13.44 5.40
C THR A 11 3.52 14.03 4.80
N VAL A 12 2.54 13.18 4.47
CA VAL A 12 1.18 13.65 4.17
C VAL A 12 0.73 14.46 5.38
N GLY A 13 0.56 15.75 5.16
CA GLY A 13 0.27 16.73 6.19
C GLY A 13 -1.21 17.05 6.19
N LYS A 14 -1.84 16.77 7.35
CA LYS A 14 -2.97 17.48 7.95
C LYS A 14 -4.22 17.71 7.09
N GLY A 15 -5.27 16.97 7.43
CA GLY A 15 -6.56 17.60 7.75
C GLY A 15 -7.71 17.25 6.82
N GLY A 16 -8.04 15.97 6.71
CA GLY A 16 -9.35 15.48 6.29
C GLY A 16 -9.59 14.13 6.96
N ARG A 17 -10.84 13.71 7.12
CA ARG A 17 -11.15 12.32 7.47
C ARG A 17 -10.81 11.45 6.25
N GLU A 18 -9.53 11.15 6.09
CA GLU A 18 -8.96 10.41 4.97
C GLU A 18 -9.42 8.96 5.07
N GLU A 19 -10.51 8.62 4.39
CA GLU A 19 -11.06 7.27 4.36
C GLU A 19 -10.37 6.44 3.28
N MET A 20 -9.86 5.28 3.69
CA MET A 20 -9.30 4.26 2.81
C MET A 20 -10.43 3.54 2.06
N ILE A 21 -10.46 3.67 0.73
CA ILE A 21 -11.41 2.97 -0.12
C ILE A 21 -10.80 1.64 -0.57
N HIS A 22 -11.57 0.57 -0.40
CA HIS A 22 -11.25 -0.78 -0.87
C HIS A 22 -12.16 -1.21 -2.01
N ARG A 23 -11.57 -1.48 -3.18
CA ARG A 23 -12.26 -2.07 -4.33
C ARG A 23 -11.75 -3.49 -4.55
N ALA A 24 -12.39 -4.46 -3.89
CA ALA A 24 -11.99 -5.87 -3.96
C ALA A 24 -12.02 -6.41 -5.40
N GLU A 25 -12.99 -5.99 -6.21
CA GLU A 25 -13.14 -6.36 -7.62
C GLU A 25 -11.95 -5.96 -8.51
N ALA A 26 -11.19 -4.94 -8.12
CA ALA A 26 -10.04 -4.45 -8.87
C ALA A 26 -8.72 -5.10 -8.42
N CYS A 27 -8.74 -5.90 -7.34
CA CYS A 27 -7.54 -6.50 -6.79
C CYS A 27 -7.15 -7.76 -7.57
N THR A 28 -6.03 -7.68 -8.30
CA THR A 28 -5.48 -8.77 -9.11
C THR A 28 -4.51 -9.68 -8.34
N GLY A 29 -4.25 -9.39 -7.07
CA GLY A 29 -3.29 -10.14 -6.28
C GLY A 29 -1.81 -9.87 -6.60
N CYS A 30 -1.49 -8.74 -7.27
CA CYS A 30 -0.12 -8.39 -7.69
C CYS A 30 0.92 -8.20 -6.56
N ARG A 31 0.46 -8.12 -5.30
CA ARG A 31 1.29 -7.96 -4.08
C ARG A 31 2.08 -6.66 -3.96
N GLY A 32 1.90 -5.70 -4.87
CA GLY A 32 2.57 -4.39 -4.81
C GLY A 32 2.30 -3.64 -3.48
N CYS A 33 1.07 -3.70 -3.00
CA CYS A 33 0.69 -3.13 -1.70
C CYS A 33 1.43 -3.77 -0.52
N GLN A 34 1.64 -5.10 -0.55
CA GLN A 34 2.35 -5.83 0.51
C GLN A 34 3.81 -5.41 0.54
N LEU A 35 4.47 -5.40 -0.62
CA LEU A 35 5.87 -5.01 -0.75
C LEU A 35 6.12 -3.55 -0.38
N ALA A 36 5.25 -2.64 -0.82
CA ALA A 36 5.36 -1.23 -0.46
C ALA A 36 5.22 -1.02 1.06
N CYS A 37 4.35 -1.78 1.71
CA CYS A 37 4.13 -1.72 3.15
C CYS A 37 5.32 -2.27 3.93
N SER A 38 5.82 -3.47 3.61
CA SER A 38 6.98 -4.05 4.33
C SER A 38 8.26 -3.26 4.10
N LEU A 39 8.48 -2.75 2.90
CA LEU A 39 9.58 -1.82 2.63
C LEU A 39 9.47 -0.54 3.47
N TYR A 40 8.27 0.01 3.63
CA TYR A 40 8.09 1.25 4.37
C TYR A 40 8.31 1.09 5.88
N HIS A 41 7.78 0.01 6.47
CA HIS A 41 7.85 -0.18 7.92
C HIS A 41 9.06 -0.97 8.39
N GLU A 42 9.48 -1.98 7.64
CA GLU A 42 10.53 -2.92 8.05
C GLU A 42 11.83 -2.73 7.25
N GLY A 43 11.77 -2.02 6.10
CA GLY A 43 12.91 -1.88 5.20
C GLY A 43 13.22 -3.14 4.39
N GLU A 44 12.34 -4.15 4.41
CA GLU A 44 12.55 -5.44 3.75
C GLU A 44 11.43 -5.73 2.73
N CYS A 45 11.79 -6.23 1.54
CA CYS A 45 10.85 -6.70 0.53
C CYS A 45 10.22 -8.06 0.93
N ASN A 46 9.41 -8.08 1.99
CA ASN A 46 8.85 -9.31 2.52
C ASN A 46 7.33 -9.18 2.74
N PRO A 47 6.48 -9.82 1.90
CA PRO A 47 5.03 -9.73 2.02
C PRO A 47 4.48 -10.18 3.37
N SER A 48 5.16 -11.12 4.05
CA SER A 48 4.73 -11.64 5.35
C SER A 48 4.86 -10.62 6.48
N LEU A 49 5.74 -9.62 6.33
CA LEU A 49 5.92 -8.55 7.31
C LEU A 49 5.03 -7.33 7.07
N SER A 50 4.24 -7.36 6.00
CA SER A 50 3.38 -6.24 5.65
C SER A 50 2.11 -6.21 6.51
N ARG A 51 1.68 -4.99 6.85
CA ARG A 51 0.41 -4.73 7.55
C ARG A 51 -0.81 -4.82 6.62
N VAL A 52 -0.60 -5.06 5.33
CA VAL A 52 -1.65 -5.35 4.33
C VAL A 52 -1.46 -6.76 3.77
N GLN A 53 -2.43 -7.62 4.00
CA GLN A 53 -2.38 -9.02 3.61
C GLN A 53 -3.42 -9.30 2.52
N LEU A 54 -3.16 -10.33 1.71
CA LEU A 54 -4.05 -10.74 0.63
C LEU A 54 -4.63 -12.12 0.91
N ARG A 55 -5.94 -12.27 0.77
CA ARG A 55 -6.61 -13.57 0.62
C ARG A 55 -7.04 -13.71 -0.82
N CYS A 56 -6.53 -14.74 -1.51
CA CYS A 56 -6.97 -15.05 -2.87
C CYS A 56 -7.70 -16.40 -2.88
N GLN A 57 -8.86 -16.43 -3.53
CA GLN A 57 -9.68 -17.61 -3.77
C GLN A 57 -9.95 -17.68 -5.27
N GLY A 58 -9.23 -18.56 -5.98
CA GLY A 58 -9.29 -18.60 -7.43
C GLY A 58 -8.74 -17.32 -8.08
N LEU A 59 -9.56 -16.65 -8.89
CA LEU A 59 -9.21 -15.39 -9.56
C LEU A 59 -9.53 -14.16 -8.70
N GLU A 60 -10.25 -14.33 -7.60
CA GLU A 60 -10.64 -13.23 -6.72
C GLU A 60 -9.60 -13.05 -5.62
N CYS A 61 -9.10 -11.83 -5.44
CA CYS A 61 -8.20 -11.47 -4.36
C CYS A 61 -8.77 -10.31 -3.56
N THR A 62 -8.65 -10.37 -2.23
CA THR A 62 -9.11 -9.32 -1.33
C THR A 62 -7.98 -8.91 -0.41
N ALA A 63 -7.75 -7.60 -0.31
CA ALA A 63 -6.81 -7.03 0.65
C ALA A 63 -7.49 -6.80 2.00
N PHE A 64 -6.79 -7.13 3.07
CA PHE A 64 -7.20 -6.87 4.45
C PHE A 64 -6.01 -6.36 5.25
N PHE A 65 -6.27 -5.59 6.32
CA PHE A 65 -5.22 -5.03 7.16
C PHE A 65 -5.07 -5.79 8.46
N THR A 66 -3.84 -5.83 8.96
CA THR A 66 -3.52 -6.37 10.29
C THR A 66 -3.81 -5.30 11.35
N PRO A 67 -4.00 -5.69 12.63
CA PRO A 67 -4.26 -4.71 13.70
C PRO A 67 -3.09 -3.75 13.96
N GLU A 68 -1.88 -4.06 13.48
CA GLU A 68 -0.71 -3.17 13.53
C GLU A 68 -0.69 -2.11 12.40
N CYS A 69 -1.73 -2.04 11.56
CA CYS A 69 -1.83 -1.05 10.51
C CYS A 69 -2.18 0.33 11.08
N ASP A 70 -1.29 1.30 10.90
CA ASP A 70 -1.50 2.70 11.31
C ASP A 70 -2.29 3.54 10.29
N GLU A 71 -2.99 2.89 9.34
CA GLU A 71 -3.81 3.54 8.30
C GLU A 71 -3.08 4.62 7.46
N CYS A 72 -1.74 4.58 7.41
CA CYS A 72 -0.92 5.57 6.69
C CYS A 72 -1.20 5.65 5.18
N GLY A 73 -1.81 4.60 4.64
CA GLY A 73 -2.22 4.40 3.25
C GLY A 73 -1.10 4.47 2.21
N ARG A 74 0.13 4.14 2.60
CA ARG A 74 1.24 3.91 1.66
C ARG A 74 0.91 2.81 0.65
N CYS A 75 0.17 1.77 1.05
CA CYS A 75 -0.27 0.70 0.17
C CYS A 75 -1.13 1.18 -1.02
N ALA A 76 -1.97 2.21 -0.81
CA ALA A 76 -2.84 2.77 -1.84
C ALA A 76 -2.05 3.48 -2.94
N ALA A 77 -1.04 4.28 -2.56
CA ALA A 77 -0.16 4.97 -3.50
C ALA A 77 0.63 4.03 -4.43
N TYR A 78 0.74 2.75 -4.08
CA TYR A 78 1.44 1.72 -4.87
C TYR A 78 0.48 0.67 -5.43
N CYS A 79 -0.83 0.94 -5.48
CA CYS A 79 -1.81 0.07 -6.11
C CYS A 79 -2.06 0.50 -7.56
N PRO A 80 -1.44 -0.13 -8.57
CA PRO A 80 -1.61 0.27 -9.97
C PRO A 80 -3.01 -0.05 -10.52
N TYR A 81 -3.78 -0.90 -9.83
CA TYR A 81 -5.13 -1.31 -10.24
C TYR A 81 -6.23 -0.50 -9.54
N GLY A 82 -5.89 0.42 -8.64
CA GLY A 82 -6.89 1.20 -7.90
C GLY A 82 -7.74 0.38 -6.91
N ALA A 83 -7.28 -0.81 -6.53
CA ALA A 83 -7.93 -1.67 -5.54
C ALA A 83 -7.86 -1.10 -4.11
N LEU A 84 -6.85 -0.28 -3.84
CA LEU A 84 -6.67 0.49 -2.62
C LEU A 84 -6.51 1.95 -3.02
N ASP A 85 -7.30 2.83 -2.41
CA ASP A 85 -7.30 4.25 -2.74
C ASP A 85 -7.48 5.09 -1.48
N ARG A 86 -6.81 6.24 -1.41
CA ARG A 86 -7.08 7.23 -0.36
C ARG A 86 -7.92 8.33 -0.95
N SER A 87 -9.11 8.53 -0.39
CA SER A 87 -9.98 9.65 -0.75
C SER A 87 -9.28 10.97 -0.39
N GLY A 88 -8.48 11.51 -1.31
CA GLY A 88 -7.68 12.70 -1.03
C GLY A 88 -6.70 13.13 -2.12
N GLU A 89 -6.16 12.23 -2.93
CA GLU A 89 -5.37 12.64 -4.10
C GLU A 89 -5.18 11.44 -5.03
N GLY A 90 -5.91 11.43 -6.15
CA GLY A 90 -5.51 10.66 -7.31
C GLY A 90 -4.38 11.42 -7.99
N ASP A 91 -3.14 10.99 -7.81
CA ASP A 91 -2.05 11.36 -8.71
C ASP A 91 -1.79 10.17 -9.62
N GLY A 92 -2.29 10.29 -10.86
CA GLY A 92 -1.95 9.37 -11.93
C GLY A 92 -0.45 9.49 -12.23
N GLY A 93 0.24 8.36 -12.18
CA GLY A 93 1.63 8.24 -12.65
C GLY A 93 1.77 7.02 -13.54
N GLY A 94 1.45 7.19 -14.82
CA GLY A 94 1.80 6.24 -15.87
C GLY A 94 3.29 6.24 -16.23
N GLU A 95 3.64 5.23 -17.02
CA GLU A 95 4.84 5.02 -17.84
C GLU A 95 6.17 4.62 -17.16
N ARG A 96 6.59 3.38 -17.44
CA ARG A 96 7.49 3.05 -18.57
C ARG A 96 7.19 1.65 -19.11
#